data_AF-A0A4R8I6N5-F1
#
_entry.id   AF-A0A4R8I6N5-F1
#
_cell.length_a   1.000
_cell.length_b   1.000
_cell.length_c   1.000
_cell.angle_alpha   90.00
_cell.angle_beta   90.00
_cell.angle_gamma   90.00
#
_symmetry.space_group_name_H-M   'P 1'
#
loop_
_entity.id
_entity.type
_entity.pdbx_description
1 polymer ?
#
loop_
_entity_poly.entity_id
_entity_poly.type
_entity_poly.pdbx_seq_one_letter_code
_entity_poly.pdbx_strand_id
1 'polypeptide(L)'
;MMKTLFSFLLVFMFLLGFGQKKMDTASCYNKQMIWNQISDTVKNEKKKINYQSLVSKIIDDFDKENIKSENLVFILRVNNRNPLDEEPQMYVCDIDKKILASNFNEEIFWSKKNIKSISNKLKKNLILSNQDLDFVKPIDKTKKVNKNNLYSNYFNYHNKYYVYLKEFFRKQKIGTYRKGEKEQQTIYYFPYDKENNVNLINDNSNDIRNFNTLELSFINLPNRIVKVSYMYNMNYENVVTKTYQYQNKNWVEIPTKQEH
;
A
#
# COMPACT_ATOMS: atom_id res chain seq x y z
N MET A 1 -43.79 -45.31 4.94
CA MET A 1 -43.49 -44.55 3.70
C MET A 1 -42.69 -43.25 3.95
N MET A 2 -42.85 -42.54 5.07
CA MET A 2 -42.04 -41.33 5.40
C MET A 2 -40.54 -41.57 5.63
N LYS A 3 -40.13 -42.73 6.20
CA LYS A 3 -38.71 -43.02 6.52
C LYS A 3 -37.81 -43.09 5.27
N THR A 4 -38.35 -43.60 4.16
CA THR A 4 -37.62 -43.72 2.88
C THR A 4 -37.41 -42.37 2.21
N LEU A 5 -38.38 -41.46 2.30
CA LEU A 5 -38.30 -40.09 1.76
C LEU A 5 -37.28 -39.24 2.51
N PHE A 6 -37.20 -39.37 3.84
CA PHE A 6 -36.23 -38.65 4.66
C PHE A 6 -34.79 -39.13 4.43
N SER A 7 -34.61 -40.43 4.22
CA SER A 7 -33.30 -41.02 3.85
C SER A 7 -32.84 -40.54 2.46
N PHE A 8 -33.76 -40.43 1.50
CA PHE A 8 -33.46 -39.91 0.16
C PHE A 8 -33.08 -38.42 0.19
N LEU A 9 -33.77 -37.62 1.00
CA LEU A 9 -33.48 -36.20 1.20
C LEU A 9 -32.08 -35.99 1.84
N LEU A 10 -31.72 -36.80 2.83
CA LEU A 10 -30.41 -36.75 3.47
C LEU A 10 -29.28 -37.13 2.51
N VAL A 11 -29.47 -38.17 1.70
CA VAL A 11 -28.49 -38.56 0.65
C VAL A 11 -28.36 -37.45 -0.39
N PHE A 12 -29.47 -36.85 -0.81
CA PHE A 12 -29.45 -35.73 -1.76
C PHE A 12 -28.72 -34.50 -1.19
N MET A 13 -28.98 -34.13 0.06
CA MET A 13 -28.27 -33.05 0.75
C MET A 13 -26.77 -33.34 0.91
N PHE A 14 -26.40 -34.59 1.21
CA PHE A 14 -24.99 -35.02 1.24
C PHE A 14 -24.32 -34.91 -0.13
N LEU A 15 -24.98 -35.35 -1.20
CA LEU A 15 -24.46 -35.26 -2.56
C LEU A 15 -24.33 -33.81 -3.04
N LEU A 16 -25.29 -32.94 -2.69
CA LEU A 16 -25.20 -31.49 -2.95
C LEU A 16 -24.01 -30.86 -2.23
N GLY A 17 -23.80 -31.20 -0.95
CA GLY A 17 -22.65 -30.70 -0.18
C GLY A 17 -21.30 -31.16 -0.74
N PHE A 18 -21.20 -32.41 -1.24
CA PHE A 18 -19.99 -32.89 -1.92
C PHE A 18 -19.80 -32.28 -3.32
N GLY A 19 -20.89 -32.03 -4.05
CA GLY A 19 -20.87 -31.36 -5.35
C GLY A 19 -20.37 -29.92 -5.24
N GLN A 20 -20.87 -29.16 -4.25
CA GLN A 20 -20.41 -27.81 -3.93
C GLN A 20 -18.93 -27.80 -3.56
N LYS A 21 -18.48 -28.66 -2.64
CA LYS A 21 -17.06 -28.74 -2.26
C LYS A 21 -16.13 -29.04 -3.44
N LYS A 22 -16.52 -29.92 -4.37
CA LYS A 22 -15.73 -30.22 -5.58
C LYS A 22 -15.67 -29.02 -6.53
N MET A 23 -16.79 -28.33 -6.72
CA MET A 23 -16.86 -27.13 -7.56
C MET A 23 -16.02 -25.99 -6.97
N ASP A 24 -16.07 -25.79 -5.65
CA ASP A 24 -15.26 -24.80 -4.93
C ASP A 24 -13.76 -25.12 -5.02
N THR A 25 -13.39 -26.40 -4.89
CA THR A 25 -11.99 -26.86 -5.02
C THR A 25 -11.47 -26.64 -6.45
N ALA A 26 -12.25 -26.98 -7.46
CA ALA A 26 -11.88 -26.80 -8.86
C ALA A 26 -11.78 -25.30 -9.23
N SER A 27 -12.70 -24.48 -8.73
CA SER A 27 -12.66 -23.02 -8.87
C SER A 27 -11.38 -22.42 -8.25
N CYS A 28 -11.03 -22.82 -7.03
CA CYS A 28 -9.79 -22.40 -6.39
C CYS A 28 -8.54 -22.86 -7.15
N TYR A 29 -8.51 -24.10 -7.63
CA TYR A 29 -7.39 -24.62 -8.41
C TYR A 29 -7.18 -23.83 -9.71
N ASN A 30 -8.25 -23.55 -10.45
CA ASN A 30 -8.19 -22.77 -11.69
C ASN A 30 -7.73 -21.33 -11.42
N LYS A 31 -8.27 -20.68 -10.38
CA LYS A 31 -7.80 -19.35 -9.95
C LYS A 31 -6.32 -19.39 -9.60
N GLN A 32 -5.87 -20.38 -8.83
CA GLN A 32 -4.46 -20.54 -8.45
C GLN A 32 -3.55 -20.75 -9.67
N MET A 33 -3.98 -21.53 -10.67
CA MET A 33 -3.21 -21.74 -11.91
C MET A 33 -3.03 -20.43 -12.69
N ILE A 34 -4.12 -19.69 -12.93
CA ILE A 34 -4.09 -18.37 -13.60
C ILE A 34 -3.16 -17.42 -12.83
N TRP A 35 -3.25 -17.44 -11.51
CA TRP A 35 -2.43 -16.64 -10.63
C TRP A 35 -0.95 -16.96 -10.73
N ASN A 36 -0.58 -18.24 -10.74
CA ASN A 36 0.81 -18.65 -10.92
C ASN A 36 1.33 -18.20 -12.29
N GLN A 37 0.53 -18.29 -13.35
CA GLN A 37 0.91 -17.83 -14.69
C GLN A 37 1.14 -16.31 -14.75
N ILE A 38 0.24 -15.52 -14.16
CA ILE A 38 0.38 -14.06 -14.03
C ILE A 38 1.65 -13.72 -13.25
N SER A 39 1.84 -14.38 -12.11
CA SER A 39 2.98 -14.21 -11.21
C SER A 39 4.32 -14.51 -11.92
N ASP A 40 4.41 -15.64 -12.62
CA ASP A 40 5.61 -16.03 -13.36
C ASP A 40 5.90 -15.06 -14.52
N THR A 41 4.87 -14.62 -15.23
CA THR A 41 4.99 -13.61 -16.29
C THR A 41 5.58 -12.33 -15.75
N VAL A 42 4.99 -11.78 -14.69
CA VAL A 42 5.43 -10.55 -14.02
C VAL A 42 6.87 -10.70 -13.53
N LYS A 43 7.21 -11.82 -12.85
CA LYS A 43 8.57 -12.08 -12.35
C LYS A 43 9.61 -12.15 -13.48
N ASN A 44 9.26 -12.77 -14.61
CA ASN A 44 10.15 -12.88 -15.77
C ASN A 44 10.39 -11.53 -16.45
N GLU A 45 9.38 -10.65 -16.46
CA GLU A 45 9.50 -9.29 -17.01
C GLU A 45 10.45 -8.40 -16.20
N LYS A 46 10.54 -8.60 -14.88
CA LYS A 46 11.30 -7.76 -13.93
C LYS A 46 12.72 -7.45 -14.40
N LYS A 47 13.43 -8.45 -14.93
CA LYS A 47 14.85 -8.33 -15.33
C LYS A 47 15.08 -7.36 -16.50
N LYS A 48 14.03 -6.99 -17.24
CA LYS A 48 14.11 -6.20 -18.48
C LYS A 48 13.55 -4.78 -18.35
N ILE A 49 13.17 -4.37 -17.14
CA ILE A 49 12.42 -3.13 -16.88
C ILE A 49 13.23 -2.19 -15.99
N ASN A 50 13.36 -0.93 -16.40
CA ASN A 50 13.91 0.13 -15.57
C ASN A 50 12.82 0.77 -14.69
N TYR A 51 12.55 0.17 -13.55
CA TYR A 51 11.55 0.69 -12.62
C TYR A 51 11.94 2.01 -11.94
N GLN A 52 13.23 2.38 -11.92
CA GLN A 52 13.66 3.65 -11.33
C GLN A 52 13.14 4.85 -12.13
N SER A 53 12.98 4.70 -13.45
CA SER A 53 12.37 5.73 -14.30
C SER A 53 10.85 5.88 -14.09
N LEU A 54 10.17 4.82 -13.62
CA LEU A 54 8.76 4.89 -13.20
C LEU A 54 8.60 5.75 -11.95
N VAL A 55 9.52 5.65 -10.98
CA VAL A 55 9.46 6.47 -9.76
C VAL A 55 9.47 7.97 -10.10
N SER A 56 10.29 8.39 -11.06
CA SER A 56 10.30 9.77 -11.54
C SER A 56 8.93 10.20 -12.10
N LYS A 57 8.30 9.36 -12.93
CA LYS A 57 6.95 9.63 -13.45
C LYS A 57 5.92 9.77 -12.34
N ILE A 58 5.90 8.84 -11.38
CA ILE A 58 4.98 8.86 -10.24
C ILE A 58 5.16 10.14 -9.41
N ILE A 59 6.40 10.51 -9.11
CA ILE A 59 6.70 11.75 -8.39
C ILE A 59 6.23 12.95 -9.21
N ASP A 60 6.45 12.94 -10.53
CA ASP A 60 6.04 14.04 -11.40
C ASP A 60 4.53 14.25 -11.45
N ASP A 61 3.76 13.17 -11.27
CA ASP A 61 2.30 13.17 -11.25
C ASP A 61 1.68 13.61 -9.91
N PHE A 62 2.49 13.92 -8.89
CA PHE A 62 1.95 14.45 -7.64
C PHE A 62 1.27 15.80 -7.86
N ASP A 63 -0.03 15.84 -7.58
CA ASP A 63 -0.82 17.05 -7.53
C ASP A 63 -0.51 17.88 -6.28
N LYS A 64 0.04 19.08 -6.48
CA LYS A 64 0.40 20.01 -5.42
C LYS A 64 -0.81 20.74 -4.85
N GLU A 65 -1.88 20.90 -5.62
CA GLU A 65 -3.08 21.62 -5.17
C GLU A 65 -3.76 20.88 -4.00
N ASN A 66 -3.58 19.56 -3.94
CA ASN A 66 -4.04 18.71 -2.86
C ASN A 66 -3.09 18.66 -1.64
N ILE A 67 -1.92 19.31 -1.70
CA ILE A 67 -0.86 19.32 -0.66
C ILE A 67 -0.51 20.77 -0.26
N LYS A 68 -1.43 21.41 0.47
CA LYS A 68 -1.34 22.82 0.87
C LYS A 68 -0.46 23.05 2.11
N SER A 69 -0.57 22.22 3.12
CA SER A 69 0.18 22.30 4.38
C SER A 69 1.69 22.15 4.16
N GLU A 70 2.51 22.76 5.01
CA GLU A 70 3.98 22.65 4.97
C GLU A 70 4.48 21.24 5.28
N ASN A 71 3.68 20.49 6.04
CA ASN A 71 3.98 19.14 6.50
C ASN A 71 3.20 18.12 5.67
N LEU A 72 3.90 17.11 5.17
CA LEU A 72 3.31 16.00 4.44
C LEU A 72 3.63 14.67 5.14
N VAL A 73 2.60 13.95 5.53
CA VAL A 73 2.71 12.56 5.96
C VAL A 73 2.56 11.66 4.74
N PHE A 74 3.64 11.00 4.36
CA PHE A 74 3.70 10.16 3.18
C PHE A 74 3.52 8.70 3.55
N ILE A 75 2.45 8.10 3.06
CA ILE A 75 2.04 6.72 3.29
C ILE A 75 2.31 5.92 2.01
N LEU A 76 3.00 4.79 2.15
CA LEU A 76 3.17 3.84 1.06
C LEU A 76 2.50 2.54 1.45
N ARG A 77 1.61 2.03 0.59
CA ARG A 77 0.99 0.72 0.75
C ARG A 77 1.26 -0.13 -0.49
N VAL A 78 2.00 -1.22 -0.33
CA VAL A 78 2.00 -2.25 -1.37
C VAL A 78 0.66 -2.96 -1.32
N ASN A 79 -0.16 -2.81 -2.36
CA ASN A 79 -1.41 -3.53 -2.39
C ASN A 79 -1.15 -4.95 -2.87
N ASN A 80 -1.24 -5.90 -1.94
CA ASN A 80 -1.15 -7.33 -2.22
C ASN A 80 -2.49 -7.91 -2.68
N ARG A 81 -3.51 -7.08 -2.97
CA ARG A 81 -4.81 -7.54 -3.47
C ARG A 81 -4.66 -8.12 -4.88
N ASN A 82 -5.54 -9.06 -5.18
CA ASN A 82 -5.63 -9.64 -6.51
C ASN A 82 -5.95 -8.54 -7.53
N PRO A 83 -5.19 -8.44 -8.63
CA PRO A 83 -5.59 -7.57 -9.73
C PRO A 83 -6.88 -8.01 -10.43
N LEU A 84 -7.38 -9.22 -10.15
CA LEU A 84 -8.65 -9.78 -10.63
C LEU A 84 -9.77 -9.75 -9.57
N ASP A 85 -9.55 -9.20 -8.36
CA ASP A 85 -10.62 -9.11 -7.35
C ASP A 85 -11.50 -7.88 -7.64
N GLU A 86 -12.47 -8.04 -8.55
CA GLU A 86 -13.67 -7.18 -8.63
C GLU A 86 -14.79 -7.68 -7.69
N GLU A 87 -14.65 -8.88 -7.11
CA GLU A 87 -15.69 -9.50 -6.27
C GLU A 87 -15.32 -9.59 -4.77
N PRO A 88 -16.32 -9.53 -3.87
CA PRO A 88 -16.13 -9.69 -2.42
C PRO A 88 -15.55 -11.06 -2.08
N GLN A 89 -14.63 -11.06 -1.10
CA GLN A 89 -13.79 -12.19 -0.64
C GLN A 89 -14.58 -13.36 -0.01
N MET A 90 -15.50 -13.99 -0.74
CA MET A 90 -16.24 -15.14 -0.21
C MET A 90 -15.49 -16.47 -0.30
N TYR A 91 -14.39 -16.53 -1.05
CA TYR A 91 -13.57 -17.75 -1.19
C TYR A 91 -12.09 -17.46 -0.94
N VAL A 92 -11.60 -17.81 0.25
CA VAL A 92 -10.18 -17.72 0.60
C VAL A 92 -9.45 -18.90 -0.03
N CYS A 93 -9.13 -18.79 -1.32
CA CYS A 93 -8.04 -19.61 -1.86
C CYS A 93 -6.73 -18.98 -1.35
N ASP A 94 -5.89 -19.75 -0.65
CA ASP A 94 -4.57 -19.31 -0.17
C ASP A 94 -3.60 -19.15 -1.34
N ILE A 95 -3.81 -18.08 -2.12
CA ILE A 95 -2.92 -17.66 -3.20
C ILE A 95 -1.73 -16.93 -2.57
N ASP A 96 -0.50 -17.21 -3.03
CA ASP A 96 0.69 -16.50 -2.55
C ASP A 96 0.71 -15.04 -3.06
N LYS A 97 0.04 -14.17 -2.30
CA LYS A 97 -0.12 -12.73 -2.58
C LYS A 97 1.22 -11.97 -2.60
N LYS A 98 2.33 -12.58 -2.19
CA LYS A 98 3.64 -11.90 -2.08
C LYS A 98 4.33 -11.70 -3.43
N ILE A 99 3.94 -12.44 -4.47
CA ILE A 99 4.75 -12.47 -5.70
C ILE A 99 4.52 -11.23 -6.59
N LEU A 100 3.30 -10.72 -6.70
CA LEU A 100 3.04 -9.45 -7.41
C LEU A 100 3.63 -8.24 -6.69
N ALA A 101 3.77 -8.30 -5.37
CA ALA A 101 4.42 -7.26 -4.57
C ALA A 101 5.94 -7.17 -4.82
N SER A 102 6.53 -8.09 -5.59
CA SER A 102 7.99 -8.21 -5.73
C SER A 102 8.61 -7.43 -6.89
N ASN A 103 7.82 -6.93 -7.84
CA ASN A 103 8.32 -6.25 -9.05
C ASN A 103 8.61 -4.78 -8.80
N PHE A 104 7.63 -3.89 -8.98
CA PHE A 104 7.67 -2.54 -8.44
C PHE A 104 7.21 -2.59 -6.99
N ASN A 105 8.03 -2.09 -6.08
CA ASN A 105 7.82 -2.23 -4.64
C ASN A 105 8.39 -1.06 -3.85
N GLU A 106 8.25 -1.12 -2.52
CA GLU A 106 8.75 -0.07 -1.63
C GLU A 106 10.28 0.07 -1.70
N GLU A 107 11.02 -1.01 -1.95
CA GLU A 107 12.48 -0.97 -2.07
C GLU A 107 12.92 -0.12 -3.27
N ILE A 108 12.21 -0.23 -4.39
CA ILE A 108 12.49 0.57 -5.58
C ILE A 108 12.05 2.01 -5.36
N PHE A 109 10.89 2.23 -4.73
CA PHE A 109 10.36 3.56 -4.50
C PHE A 109 11.18 4.34 -3.47
N TRP A 110 11.50 3.73 -2.34
CA TRP A 110 12.24 4.37 -1.25
C TRP A 110 13.75 4.31 -1.46
N SER A 111 14.26 5.32 -2.15
CA SER A 111 15.69 5.62 -2.17
C SER A 111 15.96 7.03 -1.65
N LYS A 112 17.19 7.28 -1.18
CA LYS A 112 17.65 8.64 -0.83
C LYS A 112 17.43 9.65 -1.96
N LYS A 113 17.61 9.23 -3.22
CA LYS A 113 17.40 10.08 -4.40
C LYS A 113 15.91 10.41 -4.55
N ASN A 114 15.03 9.43 -4.39
CA ASN A 114 13.59 9.60 -4.56
C ASN A 114 13.02 10.46 -3.44
N ILE A 115 13.39 10.23 -2.17
CA ILE A 115 12.95 11.04 -1.02
C ILE A 115 13.34 12.51 -1.21
N LYS A 116 14.58 12.78 -1.65
CA LYS A 116 15.02 14.14 -1.99
C LYS A 116 14.22 14.74 -3.15
N SER A 117 13.93 13.93 -4.18
CA SER A 117 13.15 14.38 -5.35
C SER A 117 11.73 14.77 -4.94
N ILE A 118 11.10 13.99 -4.06
CA ILE A 118 9.78 14.31 -3.47
C ILE A 118 9.86 15.62 -2.69
N SER A 119 10.83 15.74 -1.78
CA SER A 119 11.00 16.93 -0.94
C SER A 119 11.22 18.18 -1.78
N ASN A 120 12.07 18.10 -2.81
CA ASN A 120 12.33 19.21 -3.72
C ASN A 120 11.12 19.58 -4.59
N LYS A 121 10.39 18.58 -5.13
CA LYS A 121 9.22 18.83 -5.96
C LYS A 121 8.13 19.52 -5.15
N LEU A 122 7.80 18.98 -3.98
CA LEU A 122 6.67 19.44 -3.16
C LEU A 122 7.03 20.63 -2.27
N LYS A 123 8.32 20.83 -1.96
CA LYS A 123 8.82 21.82 -1.01
C LYS A 123 8.22 21.68 0.39
N LYS A 124 8.13 20.44 0.88
CA LYS A 124 7.45 20.07 2.14
C LYS A 124 8.38 19.33 3.09
N ASN A 125 8.11 19.47 4.38
CA ASN A 125 8.65 18.58 5.39
C ASN A 125 8.03 17.18 5.20
N LEU A 126 8.86 16.17 4.99
CA LEU A 126 8.39 14.81 4.73
C LEU A 126 8.45 13.97 6.00
N ILE A 127 7.28 13.53 6.44
CA ILE A 127 7.11 12.57 7.53
C ILE A 127 6.75 11.23 6.90
N LEU A 128 7.60 10.24 7.06
CA LEU A 128 7.30 8.90 6.54
C LEU A 128 6.40 8.16 7.52
N SER A 129 5.42 7.43 6.98
CA SER A 129 4.37 6.75 7.74
C SER A 129 4.82 5.46 8.44
N ASN A 130 6.08 5.08 8.32
CA ASN A 130 6.67 3.92 9.00
C ASN A 130 6.90 4.16 10.51
N GLN A 131 6.37 5.26 11.04
CA GLN A 131 6.39 5.63 12.43
C GLN A 131 5.05 5.27 13.07
N ASP A 132 5.02 5.16 14.40
CA ASP A 132 3.80 4.86 15.15
C ASP A 132 2.83 6.07 15.13
N LEU A 133 2.23 6.35 13.98
CA LEU A 133 1.19 7.34 13.79
C LEU A 133 -0.15 6.61 13.76
N ASP A 134 -1.02 6.92 14.71
CA ASP A 134 -2.27 6.20 14.94
C ASP A 134 -3.25 6.25 13.75
N PHE A 135 -3.25 7.32 12.96
CA PHE A 135 -4.06 7.44 11.74
C PHE A 135 -3.48 6.68 10.53
N VAL A 136 -2.26 6.16 10.63
CA VAL A 136 -1.62 5.32 9.60
C VAL A 136 -1.86 3.84 9.87
N LYS A 137 -2.10 3.46 11.13
CA LYS A 137 -2.27 2.05 11.51
C LYS A 137 -3.48 1.45 10.79
N PRO A 138 -3.37 0.24 10.21
CA PRO A 138 -4.55 -0.54 9.88
C PRO A 138 -5.36 -0.76 11.17
N ILE A 139 -6.69 -0.76 11.04
CA ILE A 139 -7.65 -0.90 12.14
C ILE A 139 -7.59 -2.34 12.67
N ASP A 140 -6.48 -2.74 13.28
CA ASP A 140 -6.37 -3.98 14.02
C ASP A 140 -6.12 -3.61 15.49
N LYS A 141 -7.22 -3.48 16.22
CA LYS A 141 -7.28 -2.97 17.61
C LYS A 141 -6.68 -3.95 18.64
N THR A 142 -6.08 -5.06 18.19
CA THR A 142 -5.79 -6.21 19.05
C THR A 142 -4.37 -6.24 19.64
N LYS A 143 -3.44 -5.39 19.18
CA LYS A 143 -2.06 -5.37 19.70
C LYS A 143 -1.72 -4.06 20.40
N LYS A 144 -1.72 -4.09 21.74
CA LYS A 144 -1.10 -3.06 22.59
C LYS A 144 0.42 -3.08 22.31
N VAL A 145 0.89 -2.17 21.46
CA VAL A 145 2.33 -1.97 21.24
C VAL A 145 2.88 -1.16 22.41
N ASN A 146 3.95 -1.67 23.01
CA ASN A 146 4.62 -1.06 24.15
C ASN A 146 5.31 0.25 23.72
N LYS A 147 4.91 1.40 24.29
CA LYS A 147 5.28 2.77 23.84
C LYS A 147 6.79 3.09 23.99
N ASN A 148 7.56 2.29 24.73
CA ASN A 148 8.95 2.65 25.09
C ASN A 148 10.03 2.19 24.10
N ASN A 149 9.66 1.64 22.94
CA ASN A 149 10.64 1.19 21.93
C ASN A 149 10.17 1.50 20.49
N LEU A 150 9.68 2.72 20.29
CA LEU A 150 9.02 3.19 19.06
C LEU A 150 9.90 3.05 17.80
N TYR A 151 11.21 3.22 17.94
CA TYR A 151 12.16 2.98 16.85
C TYR A 151 12.43 1.49 16.60
N SER A 152 12.27 0.59 17.59
CA SER A 152 12.65 -0.83 17.44
C SER A 152 11.56 -1.73 16.88
N ASN A 153 10.30 -1.34 17.06
CA ASN A 153 9.19 -2.23 16.74
C ASN A 153 8.49 -1.85 15.42
N TYR A 154 8.62 -0.61 14.95
CA TYR A 154 8.04 -0.13 13.68
C TYR A 154 9.06 0.08 12.56
N PHE A 155 10.34 0.33 12.85
CA PHE A 155 11.37 -0.32 12.04
C PHE A 155 11.27 -1.78 12.41
N ASN A 156 10.53 -2.54 11.62
CA ASN A 156 10.69 -3.97 11.66
C ASN A 156 12.20 -4.20 11.41
N TYR A 157 12.99 -4.52 12.45
CA TYR A 157 14.42 -4.79 12.31
C TYR A 157 14.67 -5.93 11.31
N HIS A 158 13.63 -6.68 10.95
CA HIS A 158 13.60 -7.70 9.90
C HIS A 158 13.22 -7.18 8.51
N ASN A 159 12.71 -5.96 8.38
CA ASN A 159 12.51 -5.33 7.07
C ASN A 159 13.84 -4.73 6.59
N LYS A 160 14.60 -5.57 5.86
CA LYS A 160 15.94 -5.27 5.34
C LYS A 160 16.05 -3.91 4.63
N TYR A 161 14.95 -3.40 4.05
CA TYR A 161 14.94 -2.19 3.23
C TYR A 161 15.23 -0.93 4.06
N TYR A 162 14.72 -0.90 5.29
CA TYR A 162 14.94 0.22 6.21
C TYR A 162 16.35 0.21 6.81
N VAL A 163 17.01 -0.95 6.86
CA VAL A 163 18.41 -1.09 7.29
C VAL A 163 19.34 -0.36 6.33
N TYR A 164 19.11 -0.41 5.01
CA TYR A 164 19.94 0.30 4.02
C TYR A 164 19.82 1.82 4.09
N LEU A 165 18.64 2.32 4.48
CA LEU A 165 18.38 3.75 4.65
C LEU A 165 18.75 4.25 6.06
N LYS A 166 19.27 3.41 6.95
CA LYS A 166 19.57 3.74 8.36
C LYS A 166 20.39 5.03 8.51
N GLU A 167 21.49 5.18 7.76
CA GLU A 167 22.33 6.39 7.78
C GLU A 167 21.60 7.63 7.22
N PHE A 168 20.69 7.43 6.28
CA PHE A 168 19.87 8.50 5.74
C PHE A 168 18.80 8.95 6.74
N PHE A 169 18.18 7.99 7.45
CA PHE A 169 17.22 8.25 8.52
C PHE A 169 17.84 8.92 9.75
N ARG A 170 19.13 8.67 10.05
CA ARG A 170 19.85 9.42 11.10
C ARG A 170 19.90 10.93 10.88
N LYS A 171 19.68 11.41 9.65
CA LYS A 171 19.63 12.85 9.32
C LYS A 171 18.23 13.46 9.49
N GLN A 172 17.25 12.66 9.91
CA GLN A 172 15.93 13.18 10.23
C GLN A 172 16.03 14.11 11.43
N LYS A 173 15.25 15.19 11.38
CA LYS A 173 15.04 16.04 12.54
C LYS A 173 13.93 15.47 13.40
N ILE A 174 13.94 15.88 14.66
CA ILE A 174 12.94 15.51 15.65
C ILE A 174 11.84 16.58 15.66
N GLY A 175 10.60 16.11 15.66
CA GLY A 175 9.40 16.92 15.82
C GLY A 175 8.44 16.29 16.80
N THR A 176 7.26 16.87 16.94
CA THR A 176 6.21 16.40 17.83
C THR A 176 4.94 16.08 17.06
N TYR A 177 4.21 15.06 17.48
CA TYR A 177 2.85 14.77 17.05
C TYR A 177 1.94 14.80 18.27
N ARG A 178 0.87 15.59 18.22
CA ARG A 178 -0.16 15.69 19.25
C ARG A 178 -1.48 15.12 18.74
N LYS A 179 -2.04 14.19 19.51
CA LYS A 179 -3.39 13.67 19.34
C LYS A 179 -4.27 14.14 20.49
N GLY A 180 -5.29 14.95 20.17
CA GLY A 180 -6.12 15.59 21.18
C GLY A 180 -5.30 16.42 22.18
N GLU A 181 -5.78 16.55 23.42
CA GLU A 181 -5.14 17.42 24.42
C GLU A 181 -3.97 16.79 25.20
N LYS A 182 -3.88 15.45 25.25
CA LYS A 182 -3.03 14.76 26.26
C LYS A 182 -1.98 13.81 25.69
N GLU A 183 -2.06 13.41 24.42
CA GLU A 183 -1.08 12.48 23.84
C GLU A 183 -0.11 13.22 22.93
N GLN A 184 1.15 13.31 23.36
CA GLN A 184 2.26 13.83 22.56
C GLN A 184 3.29 12.72 22.35
N GLN A 185 3.77 12.59 21.12
CA GLN A 185 4.86 11.66 20.79
C GLN A 185 5.89 12.31 19.89
N THR A 186 7.09 11.76 19.94
CA THR A 186 8.20 12.16 19.07
C THR A 186 8.02 11.60 17.68
N ILE A 187 8.24 12.44 16.67
CA ILE A 187 8.29 12.03 15.27
C ILE A 187 9.61 12.45 14.63
N TYR A 188 9.93 11.82 13.51
CA TYR A 188 11.11 12.04 12.71
C TYR A 188 10.69 12.47 11.31
N TYR A 189 11.36 13.48 10.78
CA TYR A 189 11.01 14.02 9.47
C TYR A 189 12.24 14.49 8.70
N PHE A 190 12.10 14.54 7.38
CA PHE A 190 13.07 15.18 6.50
C PHE A 190 12.66 16.64 6.31
N PRO A 191 13.41 17.60 6.88
CA PRO A 191 13.12 19.01 6.66
C PRO A 191 13.33 19.38 5.20
N TYR A 192 12.45 20.22 4.64
CA TYR A 192 12.75 20.91 3.39
C TYR A 192 13.69 22.10 3.65
N ASP A 193 13.36 22.94 4.63
CA ASP A 193 14.18 24.09 5.06
C ASP A 193 14.81 23.91 6.45
N LYS A 194 15.94 24.59 6.69
CA LYS A 194 16.81 24.36 7.85
C LYS A 194 16.21 24.78 9.21
N GLU A 195 15.11 25.54 9.26
CA GLU A 195 14.67 26.21 10.51
C GLU A 195 13.37 25.66 11.12
N ASN A 196 12.65 24.76 10.44
CA ASN A 196 11.31 24.41 10.90
C ASN A 196 11.36 23.32 11.97
N ASN A 197 10.82 23.60 13.16
CA ASN A 197 10.42 22.59 14.13
C ASN A 197 9.02 22.09 13.76
N VAL A 198 8.91 20.83 13.35
CA VAL A 198 7.62 20.24 13.00
C VAL A 198 6.83 19.88 14.25
N ASN A 199 5.64 20.44 14.38
CA ASN A 199 4.63 20.04 15.35
C ASN A 199 3.35 19.65 14.59
N LEU A 200 3.06 18.36 14.48
CA LEU A 200 1.84 17.85 13.86
C LEU A 200 0.70 17.81 14.88
N ILE A 201 -0.47 18.31 14.50
CA ILE A 201 -1.67 18.29 15.33
C ILE A 201 -2.74 17.51 14.56
N ASN A 202 -3.31 16.50 15.19
CA ASN A 202 -4.51 15.80 14.72
C ASN A 202 -5.53 15.82 15.85
N ASP A 203 -6.36 16.86 15.86
CA ASP A 203 -7.40 17.01 16.86
C ASP A 203 -8.74 16.56 16.30
N ASN A 204 -9.15 15.35 16.68
CA ASN A 204 -10.45 14.79 16.29
C ASN A 204 -11.65 15.61 16.81
N SER A 205 -11.44 16.55 17.74
CA SER A 205 -12.52 17.38 18.31
C SER A 205 -12.85 18.63 17.48
N ASN A 206 -11.96 19.07 16.59
CA ASN A 206 -12.12 20.29 15.78
C ASN A 206 -11.66 20.16 14.32
N ASP A 207 -11.34 18.95 13.85
CA ASP A 207 -10.79 18.65 12.50
C ASP A 207 -9.51 19.45 12.14
N ILE A 208 -8.80 19.94 13.17
CA ILE A 208 -7.57 20.71 13.00
C ILE A 208 -6.45 19.72 12.66
N ARG A 209 -6.14 19.64 11.37
CA ARG A 209 -4.94 19.00 10.82
C ARG A 209 -4.06 20.06 10.15
N ASN A 210 -2.85 20.25 10.66
CA ASN A 210 -1.86 21.15 10.08
C ASN A 210 -0.87 20.43 9.13
N PHE A 211 -1.29 19.28 8.61
CA PHE A 211 -0.53 18.46 7.66
C PHE A 211 -1.46 17.84 6.63
N ASN A 212 -0.93 17.56 5.45
CA ASN A 212 -1.62 16.73 4.47
C ASN A 212 -1.13 15.29 4.56
N THR A 213 -1.92 14.37 4.04
CA THR A 213 -1.47 13.00 3.79
C THR A 213 -1.43 12.72 2.29
N LEU A 214 -0.46 11.93 1.86
CA LEU A 214 -0.45 11.31 0.54
C LEU A 214 -0.21 9.83 0.73
N GLU A 215 -1.22 9.02 0.43
CA GLU A 215 -1.09 7.58 0.36
C GLU A 215 -0.93 7.15 -1.09
N LEU A 216 0.17 6.45 -1.38
CA LEU A 216 0.33 5.74 -2.64
C LEU A 216 0.06 4.26 -2.44
N SER A 217 -0.71 3.68 -3.34
CA SER A 217 -0.77 2.23 -3.50
C SER A 217 -0.43 1.83 -4.92
N PHE A 218 0.24 0.69 -5.08
CA PHE A 218 0.63 0.18 -6.39
C PHE A 218 0.26 -1.28 -6.55
N ILE A 219 -0.10 -1.64 -7.78
CA ILE A 219 -0.45 -2.98 -8.23
C ILE A 219 0.39 -3.28 -9.48
N ASN A 220 1.14 -4.39 -9.44
CA ASN A 220 1.87 -4.90 -10.59
C ASN A 220 0.96 -5.80 -11.42
N LEU A 221 0.90 -5.55 -12.72
CA LEU A 221 0.07 -6.28 -13.69
C LEU A 221 0.97 -6.90 -14.78
N PRO A 222 0.51 -7.98 -15.46
CA PRO A 222 1.19 -8.51 -16.64
C PRO A 222 1.40 -7.46 -17.74
N ASN A 223 2.26 -7.77 -18.71
CA ASN A 223 2.58 -6.90 -19.84
C ASN A 223 3.29 -5.61 -19.41
N ARG A 224 4.08 -5.70 -18.33
CA ARG A 224 4.91 -4.60 -17.81
C ARG A 224 4.08 -3.39 -17.41
N ILE A 225 2.94 -3.63 -16.76
CA ILE A 225 1.99 -2.60 -16.36
C ILE A 225 2.06 -2.41 -14.84
N VAL A 226 2.00 -1.16 -14.39
CA VAL A 226 1.86 -0.78 -12.97
C VAL A 226 0.70 0.20 -12.84
N LYS A 227 -0.32 -0.14 -12.04
CA LYS A 227 -1.40 0.77 -11.62
C LYS A 227 -0.97 1.43 -10.31
N VAL A 228 -1.09 2.75 -10.23
CA VAL A 228 -0.72 3.56 -9.06
C VAL A 228 -1.93 4.40 -8.66
N SER A 229 -2.40 4.21 -7.44
CA SER A 229 -3.45 5.03 -6.85
C SER A 229 -2.85 6.05 -5.88
N TYR A 230 -3.31 7.29 -6.01
CA TYR A 230 -2.94 8.45 -5.22
C TYR A 230 -4.16 8.85 -4.38
N MET A 231 -4.05 8.72 -3.07
CA MET A 231 -5.09 9.14 -2.13
C MET A 231 -4.58 10.30 -1.30
N TYR A 232 -5.17 11.47 -1.52
CA TYR A 232 -4.81 12.69 -0.81
C TYR A 232 -5.70 12.88 0.41
N ASN A 233 -5.10 13.29 1.53
CA ASN A 233 -5.79 13.64 2.77
C ASN A 233 -6.71 12.54 3.32
N MET A 234 -6.39 11.27 3.04
CA MET A 234 -7.23 10.10 3.37
C MET A 234 -8.65 10.17 2.79
N ASN A 235 -8.83 10.89 1.67
CA ASN A 235 -10.11 10.98 0.99
C ASN A 235 -10.31 9.76 0.06
N TYR A 236 -11.02 8.74 0.56
CA TYR A 236 -11.30 7.51 -0.17
C TYR A 236 -12.25 7.69 -1.36
N GLU A 237 -13.02 8.78 -1.41
CA GLU A 237 -13.95 9.05 -2.50
C GLU A 237 -13.25 9.64 -3.73
N ASN A 238 -12.10 10.29 -3.52
CA ASN A 238 -11.36 11.00 -4.57
C ASN A 238 -9.98 10.37 -4.83
N VAL A 239 -9.93 9.03 -4.87
CA VAL A 239 -8.70 8.32 -5.23
C VAL A 239 -8.42 8.48 -6.72
N VAL A 240 -7.32 9.15 -7.05
CA VAL A 240 -6.86 9.29 -8.43
C VAL A 240 -6.04 8.07 -8.78
N THR A 241 -6.34 7.41 -9.89
CA THR A 241 -5.57 6.25 -10.34
C THR A 241 -4.97 6.49 -11.72
N LYS A 242 -3.68 6.19 -11.85
CA LYS A 242 -2.95 6.20 -13.12
C LYS A 242 -2.39 4.82 -13.43
N THR A 243 -2.36 4.48 -14.72
CA THR A 243 -1.81 3.21 -15.19
C THR A 243 -0.62 3.48 -16.10
N TYR A 244 0.52 2.86 -15.82
CA TYR A 244 1.73 3.01 -16.61
C TYR A 244 2.11 1.69 -17.25
N GLN A 245 2.51 1.73 -18.52
CA GLN A 245 3.05 0.58 -19.24
C GLN A 245 4.46 0.85 -19.73
N TYR A 246 5.35 -0.13 -19.56
CA TYR A 246 6.71 -0.06 -20.05
C TYR A 246 6.80 -0.53 -21.51
N GLN A 247 6.93 0.43 -22.43
CA GLN A 247 7.03 0.20 -23.87
C GLN A 247 8.21 0.99 -24.46
N ASN A 248 8.91 0.40 -25.44
CA ASN A 248 10.06 1.04 -26.10
C ASN A 248 11.10 1.62 -25.12
N LYS A 249 11.40 0.87 -24.05
CA LYS A 249 12.33 1.24 -22.96
C LYS A 249 11.90 2.47 -22.14
N ASN A 250 10.63 2.89 -22.22
CA ASN A 250 10.09 4.04 -21.51
C ASN A 250 8.77 3.71 -20.82
N TRP A 251 8.46 4.40 -19.72
CA TRP A 251 7.14 4.34 -19.09
C TRP A 251 6.21 5.37 -19.72
N VAL A 252 5.06 4.90 -20.17
CA VAL A 252 4.01 5.72 -20.76
C VAL A 252 2.73 5.54 -19.94
N GLU A 253 2.08 6.65 -19.61
CA GLU A 253 0.74 6.62 -19.04
C GLU A 253 -0.23 6.11 -20.11
N ILE A 254 -0.99 5.07 -19.79
CA ILE A 254 -2.03 4.51 -20.65
C ILE A 254 -3.39 4.77 -20.01
N PRO A 255 -4.48 4.88 -20.80
CA PRO A 255 -5.81 5.01 -20.24
C PRO A 255 -6.08 3.89 -19.23
N THR A 256 -6.48 4.26 -18.03
CA THR A 256 -7.07 3.30 -17.09
C THR A 256 -8.34 2.81 -17.76
N LYS A 257 -8.35 1.56 -18.25
CA LYS A 257 -9.58 0.96 -18.77
C LYS A 257 -10.64 1.15 -17.69
N GLN A 258 -11.77 1.78 -18.07
CA GLN A 258 -12.92 1.91 -17.19
C GLN A 258 -13.22 0.53 -16.63
N GLU A 259 -13.30 0.45 -15.30
CA GLU A 259 -13.95 -0.64 -14.59
C GLU A 259 -15.34 -0.75 -15.22
N HIS A 260 -15.59 -1.87 -15.91
CA HIS A 260 -16.87 -2.21 -16.53
C HIS A 260 -17.76 -2.92 -15.52
#